data_AF-A0A7Y9PK41-F1
#
_entry.id   AF-A0A7Y9PK41-F1
#
_cell.length_a   1.000
_cell.length_b   1.000
_cell.length_c   1.000
_cell.angle_alpha   90.00
_cell.angle_beta   90.00
_cell.angle_gamma   90.00
#
_symmetry.space_group_name_H-M   'P 1'
#
loop_
_entity.id
_entity.type
_entity.pdbx_description
1 polymer ?
#
loop_
_entity_poly.entity_id
_entity_poly.type
_entity_poly.pdbx_seq_one_letter_code
_entity_poly.pdbx_strand_id
1 'polypeptide(L)'
;MAKDLVKSGKKEVAVKSVGALVKHAKKAAKKHAKKAAKHAAEKTAGVKREGSQGGFRTAFHHMQRASVVISLMEKGTGEDLRDLLHRGVKLYEHAVEGEGGEEAILKAIGLLRAAEHLAMAGLYAARHKHRQKVAPPEGPWLEGFMAETNERLKRVEGGKRGKGPDLHPVAEELVRQAEEADHDPHLAFELVMAADALCFALENGL
;
A
#
# COMPACT_ATOMS: atom_id res chain seq x y z
N MET A 1 -24.58 -74.76 -25.63
CA MET A 1 -23.40 -75.57 -25.29
C MET A 1 -22.86 -75.10 -23.95
N ALA A 2 -22.74 -76.01 -22.99
CA ALA A 2 -22.19 -75.74 -21.67
C ALA A 2 -20.66 -75.86 -21.69
N LYS A 3 -19.99 -74.91 -21.02
CA LYS A 3 -18.72 -75.00 -20.28
C LYS A 3 -18.71 -73.78 -19.36
N ASP A 4 -18.26 -73.77 -18.12
CA ASP A 4 -18.05 -74.75 -17.08
C ASP A 4 -17.90 -73.91 -15.80
N LEU A 5 -18.45 -74.37 -14.68
CA LEU A 5 -18.16 -73.82 -13.35
C LEU A 5 -16.68 -74.07 -13.00
N VAL A 6 -16.13 -73.29 -12.04
CA VAL A 6 -15.73 -73.81 -10.70
C VAL A 6 -14.83 -72.83 -9.90
N LYS A 7 -15.29 -72.55 -8.66
CA LYS A 7 -14.59 -72.25 -7.37
C LYS A 7 -13.78 -70.96 -7.20
N SER A 8 -14.21 -70.05 -6.31
CA SER A 8 -14.18 -70.09 -4.82
C SER A 8 -12.87 -69.58 -4.23
N GLY A 9 -12.92 -68.48 -3.45
CA GLY A 9 -11.83 -68.15 -2.54
C GLY A 9 -11.87 -66.79 -1.86
N LYS A 10 -12.76 -66.63 -0.87
CA LYS A 10 -12.50 -66.02 0.46
C LYS A 10 -12.05 -64.55 0.61
N LYS A 11 -12.74 -63.93 1.59
CA LYS A 11 -12.30 -62.97 2.62
C LYS A 11 -12.16 -61.52 2.15
N GLU A 12 -13.14 -60.69 2.49
CA GLU A 12 -13.13 -59.89 3.73
C GLU A 12 -11.74 -59.34 4.06
N VAL A 13 -11.64 -58.01 4.01
CA VAL A 13 -10.80 -57.10 4.83
C VAL A 13 -10.35 -55.95 3.91
N ALA A 14 -10.94 -54.76 4.12
CA ALA A 14 -10.24 -53.46 4.08
C ALA A 14 -11.21 -52.25 4.01
N VAL A 15 -12.39 -52.28 4.65
CA VAL A 15 -13.19 -51.06 4.89
C VAL A 15 -12.60 -50.19 6.02
N LYS A 16 -11.40 -50.53 6.53
CA LYS A 16 -10.73 -49.81 7.63
C LYS A 16 -9.61 -48.85 7.21
N SER A 17 -9.29 -48.69 5.92
CA SER A 17 -8.19 -47.81 5.48
C SER A 17 -8.61 -46.41 5.05
N VAL A 18 -9.86 -46.21 4.59
CA VAL A 18 -10.32 -44.89 4.10
C VAL A 18 -10.59 -43.91 5.24
N GLY A 19 -11.15 -44.37 6.36
CA GLY A 19 -11.46 -43.52 7.51
C GLY A 19 -10.23 -42.93 8.23
N ALA A 20 -9.10 -43.64 8.20
CA ALA A 20 -7.83 -43.15 8.76
C ALA A 20 -7.19 -42.10 7.83
N LEU A 21 -7.17 -42.34 6.52
CA LEU A 21 -6.64 -41.38 5.53
C LEU A 21 -7.42 -40.06 5.52
N VAL A 22 -8.76 -40.10 5.65
CA VAL A 22 -9.60 -38.89 5.74
C VAL A 22 -9.38 -38.12 7.05
N LYS A 23 -9.16 -38.81 8.18
CA LYS A 23 -8.83 -38.15 9.46
C LYS A 23 -7.42 -37.52 9.45
N HIS A 24 -6.46 -38.12 8.77
CA HIS A 24 -5.12 -37.54 8.60
C HIS A 24 -5.12 -36.35 7.62
N ALA A 25 -5.90 -36.40 6.54
CA ALA A 25 -6.07 -35.28 5.61
C ALA A 25 -6.75 -34.07 6.26
N LYS A 26 -7.80 -34.28 7.09
CA LYS A 26 -8.43 -33.20 7.86
C LYS A 26 -7.49 -32.55 8.89
N LYS A 27 -6.58 -33.32 9.51
CA LYS A 27 -5.56 -32.78 10.44
C LYS A 27 -4.45 -32.02 9.72
N ALA A 28 -4.04 -32.45 8.53
CA ALA A 28 -3.08 -31.71 7.70
C ALA A 28 -3.68 -30.37 7.22
N ALA A 29 -4.91 -30.37 6.70
CA ALA A 29 -5.60 -29.16 6.27
C ALA A 29 -5.77 -28.14 7.42
N LYS A 30 -6.06 -28.59 8.65
CA LYS A 30 -6.14 -27.72 9.84
C LYS A 30 -4.79 -27.11 10.24
N LYS A 31 -3.67 -27.83 10.06
CA LYS A 31 -2.32 -27.30 10.32
C LYS A 31 -1.89 -26.27 9.27
N HIS A 32 -2.23 -26.49 8.00
CA HIS A 32 -1.94 -25.55 6.92
C HIS A 32 -2.81 -24.29 7.01
N ALA A 33 -4.09 -24.41 7.35
CA ALA A 33 -4.97 -23.26 7.59
C ALA A 33 -4.49 -22.40 8.77
N LYS A 34 -3.98 -23.02 9.86
CA LYS A 34 -3.45 -22.28 11.01
C LYS A 34 -2.11 -21.59 10.70
N LYS A 35 -1.30 -22.15 9.80
CA LYS A 35 -0.03 -21.53 9.33
C LYS A 35 -0.30 -20.41 8.33
N ALA A 36 -1.27 -20.58 7.43
CA ALA A 36 -1.73 -19.53 6.52
C ALA A 36 -2.41 -18.37 7.27
N ALA A 37 -3.23 -18.65 8.29
CA ALA A 37 -3.81 -17.61 9.14
C ALA A 37 -2.77 -16.88 10.00
N LYS A 38 -1.70 -17.57 10.45
CA LYS A 38 -0.60 -16.93 11.16
C LYS A 38 0.24 -16.02 10.25
N HIS A 39 0.45 -16.42 8.99
CA HIS A 39 1.13 -15.57 8.00
C HIS A 39 0.24 -14.47 7.40
N ALA A 40 -1.09 -14.65 7.36
CA ALA A 40 -2.04 -13.59 7.01
C ALA A 40 -2.18 -12.57 8.16
N ALA A 41 -2.12 -13.02 9.41
CA ALA A 41 -2.04 -12.16 10.59
C ALA A 41 -0.68 -11.42 10.67
N GLU A 42 0.43 -12.04 10.26
CA GLU A 42 1.73 -11.35 10.15
C GLU A 42 1.75 -10.34 9.00
N LYS A 43 1.04 -10.57 7.89
CA LYS A 43 0.90 -9.58 6.81
C LYS A 43 -0.03 -8.41 7.15
N THR A 44 -0.95 -8.56 8.11
CA THR A 44 -1.74 -7.45 8.65
C THR A 44 -1.06 -6.76 9.84
N ALA A 45 -0.07 -7.40 10.46
CA ALA A 45 0.77 -6.82 11.53
C ALA A 45 2.09 -6.18 11.00
N GLY A 46 2.18 -5.96 9.68
CA GLY A 46 3.35 -5.37 9.01
C GLY A 46 3.38 -3.85 8.97
N VAL A 47 2.32 -3.16 9.38
CA VAL A 47 2.43 -1.74 9.76
C VAL A 47 2.99 -1.76 11.18
N LYS A 48 4.32 -1.80 11.31
CA LYS A 48 4.98 -1.48 12.59
C LYS A 48 4.31 -0.21 13.10
N ARG A 49 3.78 -0.24 14.32
CA ARG A 49 3.24 0.92 15.02
C ARG A 49 4.24 2.07 14.92
N GLU A 50 4.02 2.96 13.97
CA GLU A 50 4.85 4.13 13.69
C GLU A 50 4.60 5.25 14.71
N GLY A 51 3.72 5.06 15.71
CA GLY A 51 3.53 6.00 16.84
C GLY A 51 4.66 6.07 17.87
N SER A 52 5.87 5.60 17.54
CA SER A 52 7.08 5.75 18.36
C SER A 52 8.08 6.69 17.67
N GLN A 53 9.23 7.01 18.28
CA GLN A 53 10.28 7.85 17.67
C GLN A 53 10.59 7.56 16.18
N GLY A 54 10.32 6.34 15.71
CA GLY A 54 10.35 5.97 14.30
C GLY A 54 9.46 6.83 13.40
N GLY A 55 8.18 7.07 13.73
CA GLY A 55 7.26 7.84 12.88
C GLY A 55 7.62 9.31 12.80
N PHE A 56 8.05 9.91 13.92
CA PHE A 56 8.58 11.28 13.92
C PHE A 56 9.79 11.44 13.00
N ARG A 57 10.71 10.48 13.02
CA ARG A 57 11.86 10.48 12.11
C ARG A 57 11.43 10.30 10.65
N THR A 58 10.49 9.39 10.38
CA THR A 58 9.94 9.17 9.03
C THR A 58 9.28 10.44 8.47
N ALA A 59 8.36 11.06 9.23
CA ALA A 59 7.70 12.31 8.86
C ALA A 59 8.72 13.42 8.59
N PHE A 60 9.69 13.59 9.49
CA PHE A 60 10.75 14.59 9.34
C PHE A 60 11.56 14.39 8.04
N HIS A 61 11.91 13.16 7.68
CA HIS A 61 12.63 12.89 6.43
C HIS A 61 11.81 13.24 5.19
N HIS A 62 10.51 12.91 5.17
CA HIS A 62 9.63 13.30 4.07
C HIS A 62 9.50 14.82 3.96
N MET A 63 9.31 15.50 5.09
CA MET A 63 9.29 16.97 5.15
C MET A 63 10.57 17.58 4.56
N GLN A 64 11.74 17.11 4.98
CA GLN A 64 13.02 17.62 4.48
C GLN A 64 13.17 17.42 2.97
N ARG A 65 12.86 16.21 2.47
CA ARG A 65 13.00 15.88 1.04
C ARG A 65 12.03 16.68 0.18
N ALA A 66 10.76 16.78 0.60
CA ALA A 66 9.77 17.61 -0.07
C ALA A 66 10.20 19.08 -0.10
N SER A 67 10.64 19.63 1.04
CA SER A 67 11.07 21.03 1.16
C SER A 67 12.24 21.37 0.23
N VAL A 68 13.22 20.47 0.11
CA VAL A 68 14.35 20.66 -0.80
C VAL A 68 13.85 20.79 -2.23
N VAL A 69 13.00 19.88 -2.70
CA VAL A 69 12.53 19.91 -4.09
C VAL A 69 11.62 21.12 -4.35
N ILE A 70 10.70 21.42 -3.42
CA ILE A 70 9.81 22.58 -3.52
C ILE A 70 10.59 23.90 -3.55
N SER A 71 11.70 23.99 -2.82
CA SER A 71 12.58 25.18 -2.84
C SER A 71 13.25 25.42 -4.19
N LEU A 72 13.39 24.39 -5.02
CA LEU A 72 13.96 24.45 -6.36
C LEU A 72 12.93 24.82 -7.44
N MET A 73 11.64 24.87 -7.08
CA MET A 73 10.57 25.26 -8.00
C MET A 73 10.53 26.78 -8.17
N GLU A 74 10.17 27.25 -9.36
CA GLU A 74 10.14 28.67 -9.70
C GLU A 74 9.14 29.45 -8.83
N LYS A 75 9.45 30.72 -8.57
CA LYS A 75 8.61 31.60 -7.76
C LYS A 75 7.24 31.77 -8.45
N GLY A 76 6.17 31.32 -7.80
CA GLY A 76 4.80 31.33 -8.34
C GLY A 76 4.32 29.97 -8.86
N THR A 77 5.17 28.94 -8.84
CA THR A 77 4.78 27.54 -9.10
C THR A 77 4.83 26.71 -7.82
N GLY A 78 3.98 25.69 -7.74
CA GLY A 78 3.94 24.76 -6.61
C GLY A 78 3.25 25.32 -5.35
N GLU A 79 2.33 26.27 -5.50
CA GLU A 79 1.53 26.77 -4.37
C GLU A 79 0.72 25.66 -3.71
N ASP A 80 0.02 24.83 -4.49
CA ASP A 80 -0.72 23.67 -3.97
C ASP A 80 0.18 22.68 -3.23
N LEU A 81 1.40 22.49 -3.73
CA LEU A 81 2.38 21.60 -3.12
C LEU A 81 2.95 22.17 -1.81
N ARG A 82 3.09 23.50 -1.73
CA ARG A 82 3.45 24.20 -0.48
C ARG A 82 2.31 24.13 0.53
N ASP A 83 1.06 24.27 0.08
CA ASP A 83 -0.10 24.11 0.96
C ASP A 83 -0.18 22.68 1.52
N LEU A 84 0.00 21.66 0.67
CA LEU A 84 0.03 20.27 1.10
C LEU A 84 1.16 19.99 2.09
N LEU A 85 2.37 20.49 1.82
CA LEU A 85 3.50 20.42 2.75
C LEU A 85 3.14 21.09 4.09
N HIS A 86 2.59 22.31 4.06
CA HIS A 86 2.22 23.06 5.25
C HIS A 86 1.16 22.35 6.11
N ARG A 87 0.15 21.73 5.48
CA ARG A 87 -0.83 20.88 6.18
C ARG A 87 -0.14 19.72 6.90
N GLY A 88 0.81 19.06 6.24
CA GLY A 88 1.62 17.99 6.83
C GLY A 88 2.49 18.46 7.99
N VAL A 89 3.14 19.61 7.87
CA VAL A 89 3.97 20.22 8.92
C VAL A 89 3.15 20.55 10.15
N LYS A 90 1.96 21.15 10.00
CA LYS A 90 1.07 21.43 11.13
C LYS A 90 0.68 20.18 11.91
N LEU A 91 0.38 19.09 11.22
CA LEU A 91 0.06 17.81 11.87
C LEU A 91 1.26 17.22 12.59
N TYR A 92 2.46 17.36 12.01
CA TYR A 92 3.71 16.97 12.65
C TYR A 92 3.97 17.78 13.93
N GLU A 93 3.81 19.10 13.88
CA GLU A 93 3.96 20.00 15.03
C GLU A 93 2.98 19.64 16.15
N HIS A 94 1.69 19.48 15.83
CA HIS A 94 0.69 19.03 16.80
C HIS A 94 1.09 17.69 17.45
N ALA A 95 1.57 16.72 16.66
CA ALA A 95 2.01 15.43 17.18
C ALA A 95 3.23 15.57 18.12
N VAL A 96 4.18 16.46 17.79
CA VAL A 96 5.36 16.75 18.63
C VAL A 96 4.95 17.40 19.95
N GLU A 97 3.95 18.28 19.92
CA GLU A 97 3.38 18.95 21.09
C GLU A 97 2.51 18.02 21.96
N GLY A 98 2.30 16.78 21.51
CA GLY A 98 1.48 15.77 22.19
C GLY A 98 -0.02 15.89 21.93
N GLU A 99 -0.42 16.74 20.98
CA GLU A 99 -1.80 16.92 20.55
C GLU A 99 -2.17 15.90 19.47
N GLY A 100 -3.35 15.26 19.59
CA GLY A 100 -3.85 14.31 18.59
C GLY A 100 -3.17 12.92 18.57
N GLY A 101 -2.19 12.68 19.44
CA GLY A 101 -1.60 11.36 19.67
C GLY A 101 -0.97 10.69 18.44
N GLU A 102 -0.97 9.36 18.40
CA GLU A 102 -0.41 8.57 17.30
C GLU A 102 -1.11 8.86 15.95
N GLU A 103 -2.39 9.24 15.97
CA GLU A 103 -3.12 9.56 14.74
C GLU A 103 -2.57 10.81 14.04
N ALA A 104 -2.17 11.84 14.80
CA ALA A 104 -1.62 13.06 14.22
C ALA A 104 -0.32 12.79 13.44
N ILE A 105 0.57 11.96 13.98
CA ILE A 105 1.82 11.62 13.28
C ILE A 105 1.58 10.76 12.04
N LEU A 106 0.61 9.82 12.07
CA LEU A 106 0.27 9.01 10.90
C LEU A 106 -0.32 9.87 9.77
N LYS A 107 -1.21 10.82 10.10
CA LYS A 107 -1.73 11.80 9.13
C LYS A 107 -0.60 12.66 8.54
N ALA A 108 0.33 13.12 9.38
CA ALA A 108 1.50 13.88 8.95
C ALA A 108 2.38 13.08 7.99
N ILE A 109 2.69 11.81 8.30
CA ILE A 109 3.49 10.93 7.43
C ILE A 109 2.84 10.83 6.05
N GLY A 110 1.53 10.56 5.98
CA GLY A 110 0.83 10.45 4.70
C GLY A 110 0.91 11.73 3.86
N LEU A 111 0.63 12.89 4.47
CA LEU A 111 0.71 14.17 3.75
C LEU A 111 2.12 14.56 3.33
N LEU A 112 3.10 14.37 4.21
CA LEU A 112 4.50 14.74 3.93
C LEU A 112 5.11 13.82 2.86
N ARG A 113 4.77 12.52 2.89
CA ARG A 113 5.17 11.57 1.86
C ARG A 113 4.49 11.89 0.52
N ALA A 114 3.21 12.24 0.53
CA ALA A 114 2.51 12.69 -0.69
C ALA A 114 3.18 13.93 -1.29
N ALA A 115 3.51 14.93 -0.45
CA ALA A 115 4.21 16.13 -0.88
C ALA A 115 5.60 15.82 -1.47
N GLU A 116 6.35 14.89 -0.89
CA GLU A 116 7.64 14.45 -1.44
C GLU A 116 7.48 13.88 -2.86
N HIS A 117 6.58 12.91 -3.03
CA HIS A 117 6.40 12.22 -4.30
C HIS A 117 5.81 13.14 -5.39
N LEU A 118 4.90 14.05 -5.04
CA LEU A 118 4.42 15.08 -5.98
C LEU A 118 5.52 16.04 -6.41
N ALA A 119 6.41 16.44 -5.49
CA ALA A 119 7.56 17.26 -5.81
C ALA A 119 8.49 16.54 -6.80
N MET A 120 8.75 15.25 -6.57
CA MET A 120 9.54 14.40 -7.45
C MET A 120 8.86 14.19 -8.81
N ALA A 121 7.55 13.94 -8.85
CA ALA A 121 6.76 13.85 -10.08
C ALA A 121 6.90 15.13 -10.93
N GLY A 122 6.82 16.30 -10.29
CA GLY A 122 7.05 17.59 -10.95
C GLY A 122 8.46 17.70 -11.55
N LEU A 123 9.49 17.21 -10.86
CA LEU A 123 10.85 17.14 -11.42
C LEU A 123 10.94 16.18 -12.62
N TYR A 124 10.35 14.99 -12.52
CA TYR A 124 10.31 14.05 -13.64
C TYR A 124 9.62 14.69 -14.84
N ALA A 125 8.41 15.25 -14.68
CA ALA A 125 7.67 15.91 -15.74
C ALA A 125 8.44 17.08 -16.38
N ALA A 126 9.03 17.98 -15.57
CA ALA A 126 9.65 19.20 -16.07
C ALA A 126 11.07 19.00 -16.66
N ARG A 127 11.81 17.98 -16.20
CA ARG A 127 13.26 17.88 -16.45
C ARG A 127 13.71 16.57 -17.06
N HIS A 128 13.03 16.10 -18.11
CA HIS A 128 13.36 14.83 -18.79
C HIS A 128 14.87 14.65 -19.09
N LYS A 129 15.55 15.70 -19.55
CA LYS A 129 16.99 15.68 -19.88
C LYS A 129 17.94 15.66 -18.68
N HIS A 130 17.46 15.96 -17.48
CA HIS A 130 18.26 16.04 -16.25
C HIS A 130 17.86 15.00 -15.20
N ARG A 131 17.05 14.01 -15.58
CA ARG A 131 16.68 12.91 -14.70
C ARG A 131 17.91 12.10 -14.32
N GLN A 132 17.92 11.62 -13.08
CA GLN A 132 18.97 10.71 -12.63
C GLN A 132 18.90 9.42 -13.45
N LYS A 133 20.06 8.84 -13.76
CA LYS A 133 20.16 7.57 -14.48
C LYS A 133 19.93 6.41 -13.51
N VAL A 134 18.69 6.23 -13.10
CA VAL A 134 18.23 5.15 -12.22
C VAL A 134 17.40 4.14 -13.00
N ALA A 135 17.47 2.87 -12.60
CA ALA A 135 16.67 1.82 -13.21
C ALA A 135 15.18 2.11 -13.00
N PRO A 136 14.34 1.97 -14.04
CA PRO A 136 12.90 2.14 -13.89
C PRO A 136 12.32 1.05 -12.96
N PRO A 137 11.21 1.34 -12.28
CA PRO A 137 10.45 0.31 -11.58
C PRO A 137 9.98 -0.76 -12.56
N GLU A 138 9.91 -2.01 -12.08
CA GLU A 138 9.45 -3.14 -12.91
C GLU A 138 7.97 -2.98 -13.26
N GLY A 139 7.63 -3.09 -14.55
CA GLY A 139 6.25 -2.91 -15.04
C GLY A 139 5.20 -3.73 -14.29
N PRO A 140 5.36 -5.06 -14.16
CA PRO A 140 4.41 -5.90 -13.42
C PRO A 140 4.24 -5.52 -11.95
N TRP A 141 5.30 -5.01 -11.32
CA TRP A 141 5.23 -4.54 -9.94
C TRP A 141 4.45 -3.22 -9.86
N LEU A 142 4.71 -2.28 -10.76
CA LEU A 142 4.04 -0.98 -10.80
C LEU A 142 2.53 -1.13 -11.09
N GLU A 143 2.16 -1.98 -12.04
CA GLU A 143 0.77 -2.32 -12.35
C GLU A 143 0.04 -2.90 -11.13
N GLY A 144 0.69 -3.86 -10.44
CA GLY A 144 0.15 -4.43 -9.21
C GLY A 144 -0.05 -3.37 -8.11
N PHE A 145 0.92 -2.47 -7.95
CA PHE A 145 0.86 -1.41 -6.95
C PHE A 145 -0.23 -0.36 -7.27
N MET A 146 -0.42 0.00 -8.54
CA MET A 146 -1.52 0.85 -8.99
C MET A 146 -2.88 0.19 -8.71
N ALA A 147 -3.03 -1.10 -8.99
CA ALA A 147 -4.25 -1.83 -8.67
C ALA A 147 -4.55 -1.86 -7.16
N GLU A 148 -3.53 -2.09 -6.32
CA GLU A 148 -3.67 -2.04 -4.85
C GLU A 148 -4.09 -0.64 -4.37
N THR A 149 -3.51 0.41 -4.96
CA THR A 149 -3.83 1.81 -4.64
C THR A 149 -5.26 2.18 -5.05
N ASN A 150 -5.71 1.73 -6.23
CA ASN A 150 -7.10 1.86 -6.69
C ASN A 150 -8.09 1.18 -5.73
N GLU A 151 -7.75 0.00 -5.22
CA GLU A 151 -8.58 -0.67 -4.21
C GLU A 151 -8.58 0.05 -2.85
N ARG A 152 -7.50 0.75 -2.49
CA ARG A 152 -7.47 1.64 -1.30
C ARG A 152 -8.39 2.85 -1.49
N LEU A 153 -8.37 3.49 -2.65
CA LEU A 153 -9.23 4.65 -2.96
C LEU A 153 -10.72 4.33 -2.76
N LYS A 154 -11.18 3.17 -3.24
CA LYS A 154 -12.56 2.70 -3.04
C LYS A 154 -12.92 2.51 -1.56
N ARG A 155 -11.98 2.07 -0.73
CA ARG A 155 -12.21 1.91 0.73
C ARG A 155 -12.28 3.26 1.44
N VAL A 156 -11.41 4.18 1.06
CA VAL A 156 -11.43 5.56 1.56
C VAL A 156 -12.73 6.26 1.17
N GLU A 157 -13.31 5.89 0.01
CA GLU A 157 -14.55 6.49 -0.47
C GLU A 157 -15.69 6.36 0.55
N GLY A 158 -15.87 5.17 1.14
CA GLY A 158 -16.88 4.90 2.17
C GLY A 158 -16.48 5.25 3.60
N GLY A 159 -15.28 5.80 3.82
CA GLY A 159 -14.70 6.05 5.15
C GLY A 159 -15.09 7.40 5.78
N LYS A 160 -14.83 7.54 7.08
CA LYS A 160 -14.88 8.86 7.76
C LYS A 160 -13.66 9.67 7.34
N ARG A 161 -13.87 10.65 6.46
CA ARG A 161 -12.85 11.62 6.04
C ARG A 161 -13.02 12.87 6.89
N GLY A 162 -12.02 13.23 7.67
CA GLY A 162 -12.08 14.34 8.62
C GLY A 162 -12.04 15.68 7.88
N LYS A 163 -10.89 16.35 7.94
CA LYS A 163 -10.61 17.60 7.22
C LYS A 163 -9.95 17.38 5.86
N GLY A 164 -9.72 16.14 5.41
CA GLY A 164 -9.14 15.84 4.10
C GLY A 164 -10.07 15.42 2.94
N PRO A 165 -11.41 15.65 2.93
CA PRO A 165 -12.26 15.13 1.85
C PRO A 165 -11.89 15.71 0.47
N ASP A 166 -11.27 16.89 0.42
CA ASP A 166 -10.75 17.54 -0.78
C ASP A 166 -9.57 16.79 -1.41
N LEU A 167 -8.83 15.96 -0.65
CA LEU A 167 -7.65 15.24 -1.14
C LEU A 167 -7.96 13.88 -1.75
N HIS A 168 -9.17 13.34 -1.54
CA HIS A 168 -9.59 12.10 -2.20
C HIS A 168 -9.69 12.23 -3.73
N PRO A 169 -10.39 13.23 -4.30
CA PRO A 169 -10.41 13.40 -5.76
C PRO A 169 -9.01 13.71 -6.33
N VAL A 170 -8.12 14.34 -5.54
CA VAL A 170 -6.72 14.50 -5.92
C VAL A 170 -6.03 13.14 -6.04
N ALA A 171 -6.21 12.25 -5.06
CA ALA A 171 -5.62 10.92 -5.11
C ALA A 171 -6.17 10.07 -6.28
N GLU A 172 -7.46 10.19 -6.62
CA GLU A 172 -8.04 9.56 -7.82
C GLU A 172 -7.38 10.08 -9.11
N GLU A 173 -7.26 11.39 -9.24
CA GLU A 173 -6.65 12.02 -10.41
C GLU A 173 -5.17 11.62 -10.56
N LEU A 174 -4.43 11.46 -9.46
CA LEU A 174 -3.04 11.01 -9.49
C LEU A 174 -2.90 9.58 -10.01
N VAL A 175 -3.80 8.66 -9.63
CA VAL A 175 -3.78 7.30 -10.20
C VAL A 175 -4.13 7.32 -11.68
N ARG A 176 -5.14 8.11 -12.08
CA ARG A 176 -5.50 8.29 -13.49
C ARG A 176 -4.31 8.81 -14.31
N GLN A 177 -3.60 9.82 -13.81
CA GLN A 177 -2.40 10.35 -14.46
C GLN A 177 -1.24 9.35 -14.48
N ALA A 178 -1.10 8.51 -13.44
CA ALA A 178 -0.10 7.46 -13.42
C ALA A 178 -0.35 6.40 -14.51
N GLU A 179 -1.61 6.04 -14.74
CA GLU A 179 -2.03 5.13 -15.81
C GLU A 179 -1.77 5.72 -17.21
N GLU A 180 -1.93 7.03 -17.38
CA GLU A 180 -1.64 7.75 -18.65
C GLU A 180 -0.14 8.00 -18.88
N ALA A 181 0.69 7.90 -17.84
CA ALA A 181 2.14 8.04 -17.92
C ALA A 181 2.85 6.72 -18.25
N ASP A 182 2.21 5.83 -19.02
CA ASP A 182 2.69 4.49 -19.41
C ASP A 182 4.07 4.46 -20.07
N HIS A 183 4.40 5.51 -20.82
CA HIS A 183 5.68 5.75 -21.48
C HIS A 183 6.76 6.31 -20.55
N ASP A 184 6.41 6.61 -19.29
CA ASP A 184 7.30 7.18 -18.28
C ASP A 184 7.13 6.50 -16.90
N PRO A 185 7.74 5.31 -16.71
CA PRO A 185 7.52 4.50 -15.51
C PRO A 185 7.98 5.17 -14.21
N HIS A 186 8.91 6.12 -14.28
CA HIS A 186 9.33 6.90 -13.12
C HIS A 186 8.27 7.92 -12.71
N LEU A 187 7.71 8.64 -13.69
CA LEU A 187 6.61 9.57 -13.41
C LEU A 187 5.39 8.83 -12.86
N ALA A 188 5.00 7.73 -13.53
CA ALA A 188 3.89 6.89 -13.07
C ALA A 188 4.11 6.40 -11.63
N PHE A 189 5.33 5.98 -11.29
CA PHE A 189 5.69 5.58 -9.93
C PHE A 189 5.54 6.70 -8.90
N GLU A 190 6.06 7.89 -9.17
CA GLU A 190 5.94 9.00 -8.22
C GLU A 190 4.47 9.41 -8.02
N LEU A 191 3.67 9.41 -9.10
CA LEU A 191 2.24 9.74 -9.03
C LEU A 191 1.45 8.71 -8.19
N VAL A 192 1.64 7.40 -8.42
CA VAL A 192 0.95 6.38 -7.63
C VAL A 192 1.43 6.35 -6.18
N MET A 193 2.71 6.62 -5.91
CA MET A 193 3.22 6.72 -4.54
C MET A 193 2.64 7.91 -3.79
N ALA A 194 2.41 9.03 -4.47
CA ALA A 194 1.70 10.16 -3.90
C ALA A 194 0.23 9.82 -3.59
N ALA A 195 -0.47 9.15 -4.50
CA ALA A 195 -1.84 8.70 -4.29
C ALA A 195 -1.95 7.72 -3.11
N ASP A 196 -1.06 6.74 -3.03
CA ASP A 196 -0.97 5.77 -1.92
C ASP A 196 -0.77 6.45 -0.57
N ALA A 197 0.07 7.48 -0.51
CA ALA A 197 0.33 8.26 0.69
C ALA A 197 -0.87 9.12 1.11
N LEU A 198 -1.61 9.69 0.15
CA LEU A 198 -2.88 10.37 0.43
C LEU A 198 -3.94 9.40 0.95
N CYS A 199 -4.06 8.22 0.34
CA CYS A 199 -4.93 7.14 0.85
C CYS A 199 -4.57 6.79 2.30
N PHE A 200 -3.27 6.65 2.62
CA PHE A 200 -2.82 6.40 3.97
C PHE A 200 -3.24 7.50 4.95
N ALA A 201 -3.08 8.79 4.59
CA ALA A 201 -3.52 9.87 5.47
C ALA A 201 -5.04 9.84 5.71
N LEU A 202 -5.82 9.63 4.65
CA LEU A 202 -7.29 9.60 4.69
C LEU A 202 -7.82 8.39 5.49
N GLU A 203 -7.22 7.21 5.35
CA GLU A 203 -7.54 6.02 6.14
C GLU A 203 -7.30 6.23 7.64
N ASN A 204 -6.35 7.10 8.00
CA ASN A 204 -6.07 7.48 9.38
C ASN A 204 -6.93 8.65 9.88
N GLY A 205 -7.96 9.06 9.13
CA GLY A 205 -8.92 10.09 9.55
C GLY A 205 -8.39 11.51 9.43
N LEU A 206 -7.56 11.78 8.41
CA LEU A 206 -7.23 13.14 8.00
C LEU A 206 -8.50 13.95 7.72
#